data_AF-A0A7X7ZAP8-F1
#
_entry.id   AF-A0A7X7ZAP8-F1
#
_cell.length_a   1.000
_cell.length_b   1.000
_cell.length_c   1.000
_cell.angle_alpha   90.00
_cell.angle_beta   90.00
_cell.angle_gamma   90.00
#
_symmetry.space_group_name_H-M   'P 1'
#
loop_
_entity.id
_entity.type
_entity.pdbx_description
1 polymer ?
#
loop_
_entity_poly.entity_id
_entity_poly.type
_entity_poly.pdbx_seq_one_letter_code
_entity_poly.pdbx_strand_id
1 'polypeptide(L)'
;MKQRLPLLLLAIAIALAGCVSKRYVKKGLKYEEAGFYELAAEMFYQAVLANPKNLDAAIGLRNNGQKVLSNKEFEVSKAYLNGDDKAVVYNYIESRAYFDKINATGVNIALSPATKGYFDEAKPRYLSKRYDEARLLLEDEKFKESEQIFAEIKQIDPGYQGVDEHMKVSQCEPLYRQGTEYLLNGLYRSAYLSFNTIIVNHGVYKDSKDLRDEALNKGMLTISMGAIKNNTNIADAATILQSKIVTQLGELRNPFIKVVEIKGNRIPVASASISEVSSNKMLVAKASFNGTVVRYTTSEGKEKREEKRGYMKEEVVRKDKDTGEEKKEVKYHKIVYLVVSKENNVNITFQYQLTSTETNAVLVSDAFDVNLSDQASYAIFEGDKSKLIPGYWEFADKDSPKDRIDESASADRALKQLLAANRNVKTVSTLQSEVTDRVAQRVAQKINQYNPENQ
;
A
#
# COMPACT_ATOMS: atom_id res chain seq x y z
N MET A 1 5.20 -25.88 36.53
CA MET A 1 6.30 -25.71 35.54
C MET A 1 6.24 -24.42 34.72
N LYS A 2 5.06 -23.83 34.42
CA LYS A 2 4.94 -22.60 33.59
C LYS A 2 5.49 -21.30 34.22
N GLN A 3 5.55 -21.18 35.55
CA GLN A 3 6.09 -19.97 36.23
C GLN A 3 7.61 -19.92 36.38
N ARG A 4 8.34 -21.04 36.21
CA ARG A 4 9.81 -21.07 36.29
C ARG A 4 10.51 -20.84 34.95
N LEU A 5 9.81 -21.04 33.84
CA LEU A 5 10.31 -20.81 32.49
C LEU A 5 10.68 -19.32 32.21
N PRO A 6 9.87 -18.31 32.59
CA PRO A 6 10.28 -16.91 32.40
C PRO A 6 11.46 -16.51 33.29
N LEU A 7 11.58 -17.07 34.50
CA LEU A 7 12.72 -16.82 35.39
C LEU A 7 14.02 -17.45 34.85
N LEU A 8 13.92 -18.63 34.24
CA LEU A 8 15.03 -19.32 33.60
C LEU A 8 15.47 -18.61 32.31
N LEU A 9 14.51 -18.16 31.49
CA LEU A 9 14.78 -17.36 30.29
C LEU A 9 15.41 -16.00 30.62
N LEU A 10 14.96 -15.35 31.70
CA LEU A 10 15.56 -14.12 32.22
C LEU A 10 16.99 -14.37 32.72
N ALA A 11 17.24 -15.47 33.44
CA ALA A 11 18.58 -15.84 33.90
C ALA A 11 19.54 -16.14 32.74
N ILE A 12 19.05 -16.82 31.69
CA ILE A 12 19.83 -17.10 30.46
C ILE A 12 20.12 -15.79 29.71
N ALA A 13 19.15 -14.88 29.58
CA ALA A 13 19.36 -13.58 28.94
C ALA A 13 20.42 -12.73 29.68
N ILE A 14 20.40 -12.72 31.02
CA ILE A 14 21.39 -12.02 31.85
C ILE A 14 22.78 -12.66 31.70
N ALA A 15 22.86 -13.99 31.65
CA ALA A 15 24.13 -14.71 31.47
C ALA A 15 24.76 -14.50 30.08
N LEU A 16 23.94 -14.46 29.02
CA LEU A 16 24.39 -14.19 27.66
C LEU A 16 24.90 -12.75 27.49
N ALA A 17 24.23 -11.77 28.10
CA ALA A 17 24.67 -10.37 28.09
C ALA A 17 26.08 -10.19 28.71
N GLY A 18 26.36 -10.88 29.83
CA GLY A 18 27.68 -10.88 30.46
C GLY A 18 28.79 -11.48 29.59
N CYS A 19 28.50 -12.54 28.84
CA CYS A 19 29.46 -13.16 27.92
C CYS A 19 29.75 -12.26 26.69
N VAL A 20 28.72 -11.60 26.17
CA VAL A 20 28.85 -10.67 25.04
C VAL A 20 29.68 -9.45 25.42
N SER A 21 29.41 -8.84 26.57
CA SER A 21 30.18 -7.69 27.07
C SER A 21 31.68 -8.03 27.25
N LYS A 22 32.00 -9.16 27.87
CA LYS A 22 33.40 -9.63 28.03
C LYS A 22 34.10 -9.85 26.68
N ARG A 23 33.39 -10.37 25.68
CA ARG A 23 33.95 -10.56 24.32
C ARG A 23 34.35 -9.23 23.70
N TYR A 24 33.52 -8.20 23.85
CA TYR A 24 33.80 -6.87 23.34
C TYR A 24 34.95 -6.20 24.09
N VAL A 25 35.02 -6.31 25.43
CA VAL A 25 36.18 -5.85 26.22
C VAL A 25 37.48 -6.46 25.71
N LYS A 26 37.52 -7.78 25.49
CA LYS A 26 38.72 -8.47 24.97
C LYS A 26 39.14 -7.96 23.60
N LYS A 27 38.20 -7.60 22.73
CA LYS A 27 38.50 -6.98 21.43
C LYS A 27 38.99 -5.54 21.59
N GLY A 28 38.35 -4.75 22.47
CA GLY A 28 38.74 -3.37 22.78
C GLY A 28 40.18 -3.28 23.25
N LEU A 29 40.58 -4.14 24.19
CA LEU A 29 41.96 -4.21 24.68
C LEU A 29 42.97 -4.48 23.57
N LYS A 30 42.68 -5.40 22.64
CA LYS A 30 43.57 -5.66 21.49
C LYS A 30 43.72 -4.46 20.57
N TYR A 31 42.64 -3.72 20.33
CA TYR A 31 42.72 -2.49 19.52
C TYR A 31 43.46 -1.38 20.26
N GLU A 32 43.26 -1.27 21.58
CA GLU A 32 43.97 -0.30 22.43
C GLU A 32 45.48 -0.57 22.46
N GLU A 33 45.90 -1.83 22.64
CA GLU A 33 47.31 -2.26 22.58
C GLU A 33 47.96 -1.95 21.23
N ALA A 34 47.19 -2.04 20.15
CA ALA A 34 47.63 -1.72 18.79
C ALA A 34 47.53 -0.22 18.44
N GLY A 35 47.10 0.63 19.38
CA GLY A 35 46.96 2.09 19.17
C GLY A 35 45.72 2.52 18.38
N PHE A 36 44.82 1.60 18.04
CA PHE A 36 43.57 1.89 17.33
C PHE A 36 42.48 2.38 18.30
N TYR A 37 42.67 3.57 18.87
CA TYR A 37 41.83 4.10 19.95
C TYR A 37 40.35 4.26 19.58
N GLU A 38 40.03 4.58 18.32
CA GLU A 38 38.64 4.68 17.85
C GLU A 38 37.94 3.33 17.79
N LEU A 39 38.61 2.31 17.24
CA LEU A 39 38.11 0.94 17.24
C LEU A 39 38.01 0.38 18.66
N ALA A 40 38.96 0.71 19.54
CA ALA A 40 38.93 0.35 20.94
C ALA A 40 37.71 0.97 21.65
N ALA A 41 37.51 2.30 21.50
CA ALA A 41 36.38 3.01 22.08
C ALA A 41 35.04 2.43 21.60
N GLU A 42 34.89 2.12 20.31
CA GLU A 42 33.65 1.50 19.81
C GLU A 42 33.43 0.10 20.38
N MET A 43 34.47 -0.73 20.53
CA MET A 43 34.33 -2.03 21.19
C MET A 43 33.94 -1.89 22.66
N PHE A 44 34.53 -0.94 23.39
CA PHE A 44 34.14 -0.69 24.78
C PHE A 44 32.72 -0.10 24.87
N TYR A 45 32.30 0.73 23.91
CA TYR A 45 30.94 1.25 23.81
C TYR A 45 29.92 0.11 23.66
N GLN A 46 30.16 -0.82 22.73
CA GLN A 46 29.34 -2.02 22.57
C GLN A 46 29.34 -2.91 23.84
N ALA A 47 30.48 -2.99 24.54
CA ALA A 47 30.57 -3.72 25.79
C ALA A 47 29.72 -3.09 26.92
N VAL A 48 29.68 -1.75 27.01
CA VAL A 48 28.85 -1.01 27.97
C VAL A 48 27.37 -1.15 27.62
N LEU A 49 26.98 -1.04 26.34
CA LEU A 49 25.60 -1.28 25.92
C LEU A 49 25.12 -2.70 26.26
N ALA A 50 26.00 -3.70 26.09
CA ALA A 50 25.69 -5.10 26.42
C ALA A 50 25.58 -5.35 27.93
N ASN A 51 26.39 -4.65 28.74
CA ASN A 51 26.31 -4.73 30.20
C ASN A 51 26.81 -3.42 30.84
N PRO A 52 25.89 -2.51 31.23
CA PRO A 52 26.25 -1.22 31.83
C PRO A 52 26.99 -1.33 33.17
N LYS A 53 26.92 -2.48 33.86
CA LYS A 53 27.60 -2.73 35.14
C LYS A 53 29.04 -3.22 34.97
N ASN A 54 29.52 -3.41 33.75
CA ASN A 54 30.88 -3.87 33.49
C ASN A 54 31.87 -2.71 33.68
N LEU A 55 32.57 -2.70 34.81
CA LEU A 55 33.52 -1.65 35.16
C LEU A 55 34.69 -1.55 34.19
N ASP A 56 35.23 -2.68 33.71
CA ASP A 56 36.34 -2.70 32.75
C ASP A 56 35.92 -2.08 31.41
N ALA A 57 34.69 -2.37 30.97
CA ALA A 57 34.12 -1.74 29.78
C ALA A 57 33.95 -0.23 29.96
N ALA A 58 33.44 0.21 31.11
CA ALA A 58 33.26 1.62 31.41
C ALA A 58 34.59 2.38 31.49
N ILE A 59 35.61 1.81 32.13
CA ILE A 59 36.96 2.39 32.21
C ILE A 59 37.61 2.46 30.82
N GLY A 60 37.54 1.36 30.06
CA GLY A 60 38.06 1.29 28.69
C GLY A 60 37.38 2.31 27.78
N LEU A 61 36.05 2.44 27.87
CA LEU A 61 35.28 3.43 27.12
C LEU A 61 35.65 4.86 27.53
N ARG A 62 35.80 5.13 28.83
CA ARG A 62 36.20 6.46 29.31
C ARG A 62 37.56 6.87 28.76
N ASN A 63 38.56 5.99 28.88
CA ASN A 63 39.93 6.32 28.52
C ASN A 63 40.10 6.47 27.00
N ASN A 64 39.64 5.47 26.23
CA ASN A 64 39.74 5.52 24.77
C ASN A 64 38.75 6.53 24.18
N GLY A 65 37.58 6.67 24.79
CA GLY A 65 36.58 7.66 24.41
C GLY A 65 37.10 9.08 24.58
N GLN A 66 37.77 9.39 25.70
CA GLN A 66 38.40 10.69 25.91
C GLN A 66 39.50 10.95 24.87
N LYS A 67 40.35 9.97 24.55
CA LYS A 67 41.39 10.12 23.51
C LYS A 67 40.78 10.45 22.14
N VAL A 68 39.73 9.73 21.74
CA VAL A 68 39.02 9.97 20.48
C VAL A 68 38.40 11.37 20.48
N LEU A 69 37.76 11.77 21.58
CA LEU A 69 37.19 13.11 21.71
C LEU A 69 38.28 14.18 21.59
N SER A 70 39.40 14.04 22.30
CA SER A 70 40.51 14.99 22.23
C SER A 70 41.14 15.10 20.84
N ASN A 71 41.18 14.01 20.06
CA ASN A 71 41.58 14.08 18.65
C ASN A 71 40.58 14.89 17.80
N LYS A 72 39.28 14.73 18.05
CA LYS A 72 38.26 15.54 17.35
C LYS A 72 38.34 17.02 17.73
N GLU A 73 38.57 17.33 19.01
CA GLU A 73 38.77 18.70 19.50
C GLU A 73 40.04 19.35 18.94
N PHE A 74 41.08 18.55 18.70
CA PHE A 74 42.28 19.02 18.03
C PHE A 74 41.98 19.46 16.59
N GLU A 75 41.14 18.73 15.84
CA GLU A 75 40.73 19.15 14.49
C GLU A 75 39.86 20.42 14.50
N VAL A 76 39.09 20.68 15.57
CA VAL A 76 38.40 21.98 15.75
C VAL A 76 39.42 23.11 15.92
N SER A 77 40.40 22.91 16.82
CA SER A 77 41.42 23.91 17.14
C SER A 77 42.28 24.23 15.91
N LYS A 78 42.68 23.19 15.17
CA LYS A 78 43.43 23.32 13.91
C LYS A 78 42.65 24.06 12.84
N ALA A 79 41.36 23.74 12.65
CA ALA A 79 40.50 24.46 11.72
C ALA A 79 40.38 25.94 12.09
N TYR A 80 40.24 26.25 13.38
CA TYR A 80 40.15 27.61 13.89
C TYR A 80 41.43 28.41 13.62
N LEU A 81 42.60 27.82 13.90
CA LEU A 81 43.90 28.46 13.62
C LEU A 81 44.12 28.71 12.12
N ASN A 82 43.52 27.91 11.25
CA ASN A 82 43.57 28.08 9.80
C ASN A 82 42.51 29.05 9.25
N GLY A 83 41.61 29.57 10.10
CA GLY A 83 40.50 30.43 9.69
C GLY A 83 39.40 29.71 8.89
N ASP A 84 39.32 28.37 8.96
CA ASP A 84 38.29 27.58 8.28
C ASP A 84 37.03 27.45 9.16
N ASP A 85 36.20 28.50 9.13
CA ASP A 85 34.99 28.57 9.94
C ASP A 85 34.03 27.39 9.68
N LYS A 86 33.97 26.87 8.45
CA LYS A 86 33.13 25.70 8.11
C LYS A 86 33.62 24.48 8.86
N ALA A 87 34.92 24.17 8.75
CA ALA A 87 35.50 23.02 9.42
C ALA A 87 35.39 23.16 10.94
N VAL A 88 35.55 24.35 11.52
CA VAL A 88 35.32 24.58 12.96
C VAL A 88 33.89 24.19 13.37
N VAL A 89 32.89 24.68 12.65
CA VAL A 89 31.47 24.43 12.94
C VAL A 89 31.16 22.93 12.88
N TYR A 90 31.52 22.27 11.78
CA TYR A 90 31.20 20.86 11.58
C TYR A 90 31.99 19.93 12.52
N ASN A 91 33.31 20.16 12.67
CA ASN A 91 34.14 19.35 13.57
C ASN A 91 33.65 19.48 15.02
N TYR A 92 33.17 20.65 15.44
CA TYR A 92 32.60 20.82 16.78
C TYR A 92 31.26 20.10 16.93
N ILE A 93 30.35 20.20 15.95
CA ILE A 93 29.08 19.47 15.97
C ILE A 93 29.33 17.95 16.10
N GLU A 94 30.29 17.42 15.34
CA GLU A 94 30.69 16.01 15.45
C GLU A 94 31.30 15.66 16.81
N SER A 95 32.21 16.51 17.32
CA SER A 95 32.81 16.35 18.64
C SER A 95 31.75 16.31 19.74
N ARG A 96 30.76 17.21 19.64
CA ARG A 96 29.65 17.30 20.58
C ARG A 96 28.73 16.09 20.50
N ALA A 97 28.36 15.66 19.29
CA ALA A 97 27.55 14.46 19.09
C ALA A 97 28.25 13.21 19.65
N TYR A 98 29.56 13.09 19.47
CA TYR A 98 30.34 12.00 20.06
C TYR A 98 30.37 12.08 21.60
N PHE A 99 30.61 13.26 22.16
CA PHE A 99 30.54 13.50 23.60
C PHE A 99 29.19 13.10 24.18
N ASP A 100 28.09 13.54 23.57
CA ASP A 100 26.72 13.22 24.00
C ASP A 100 26.44 11.71 23.86
N LYS A 101 26.91 11.05 22.77
CA LYS A 101 26.79 9.59 22.57
C LYS A 101 27.43 8.80 23.72
N ILE A 102 28.63 9.18 24.15
CA ILE A 102 29.34 8.47 25.22
C ILE A 102 28.71 8.76 26.58
N ASN A 103 28.41 10.02 26.90
CA ASN A 103 27.80 10.38 28.18
C ASN A 103 26.41 9.75 28.39
N ALA A 104 25.64 9.54 27.31
CA ALA A 104 24.35 8.86 27.37
C ALA A 104 24.45 7.41 27.90
N THR A 105 25.64 6.79 27.87
CA THR A 105 25.88 5.46 28.46
C THR A 105 26.08 5.47 29.97
N GLY A 106 26.18 6.66 30.59
CA GLY A 106 26.58 6.84 31.99
C GLY A 106 28.10 6.90 32.21
N VAL A 107 28.90 6.76 31.15
CA VAL A 107 30.36 6.94 31.19
C VAL A 107 30.70 8.40 30.92
N ASN A 108 31.31 9.06 31.90
CA ASN A 108 31.62 10.48 31.83
C ASN A 108 32.96 10.74 31.12
N ILE A 109 32.91 11.47 30.00
CA ILE A 109 34.07 12.09 29.35
C ILE A 109 33.90 13.62 29.36
N ALA A 110 34.97 14.38 29.16
CA ALA A 110 34.98 15.84 29.25
C ALA A 110 35.19 16.48 27.88
N LEU A 111 34.31 17.42 27.53
CA LEU A 111 34.46 18.32 26.39
C LEU A 111 35.12 19.62 26.87
N SER A 112 36.18 20.06 26.20
CA SER A 112 36.94 21.24 26.55
C SER A 112 36.14 22.53 26.34
N PRO A 113 36.11 23.44 27.34
CA PRO A 113 35.50 24.76 27.17
C PRO A 113 36.14 25.60 26.05
N ALA A 114 37.44 25.42 25.79
CA ALA A 114 38.13 26.13 24.71
C ALA A 114 37.59 25.75 23.33
N THR A 115 37.32 24.45 23.10
CA THR A 115 36.71 23.95 21.86
C THR A 115 35.36 24.61 21.60
N LYS A 116 34.54 24.78 22.65
CA LYS A 116 33.26 25.51 22.55
C LYS A 116 33.48 26.99 22.21
N GLY A 117 34.48 27.64 22.81
CA GLY A 117 34.82 29.03 22.49
C GLY A 117 35.13 29.24 21.01
N TYR A 118 35.94 28.37 20.40
CA TYR A 118 36.23 28.42 18.96
C TYR A 118 34.97 28.30 18.10
N PHE A 119 34.05 27.40 18.48
CA PHE A 119 32.77 27.24 17.81
C PHE A 119 31.88 28.48 17.95
N ASP A 120 31.75 29.02 19.16
CA ASP A 120 30.90 30.18 19.44
C ASP A 120 31.35 31.42 18.63
N GLU A 121 32.64 31.54 18.34
CA GLU A 121 33.18 32.61 17.49
C GLU A 121 33.04 32.34 15.99
N ALA A 122 33.28 31.11 15.53
CA ALA A 122 33.26 30.76 14.10
C ALA A 122 31.83 30.61 13.56
N LYS A 123 30.90 30.06 14.36
CA LYS A 123 29.50 29.84 13.97
C LYS A 123 28.83 31.09 13.38
N PRO A 124 28.81 32.27 14.05
CA PRO A 124 28.15 33.45 13.50
C PRO A 124 28.76 33.93 12.18
N ARG A 125 30.09 33.84 12.00
CA ARG A 125 30.77 34.20 10.74
C ARG A 125 30.39 33.23 9.62
N TYR A 126 30.42 31.94 9.91
CA TYR A 126 30.04 30.90 8.95
C TYR A 126 28.59 31.08 8.49
N LEU A 127 27.66 31.18 9.44
CA LEU A 127 26.24 31.30 9.14
C LEU A 127 25.93 32.59 8.37
N SER A 128 26.58 33.72 8.71
CA SER A 128 26.39 34.98 7.97
C SER A 128 26.79 34.83 6.51
N LYS A 129 27.97 34.26 6.25
CA LYS A 129 28.46 34.04 4.88
C LYS A 129 27.52 33.12 4.08
N ARG A 130 27.09 32.01 4.69
CA ARG A 130 26.18 31.04 4.05
C ARG A 130 24.81 31.67 3.79
N TYR A 131 24.32 32.48 4.71
CA TYR A 131 23.04 33.16 4.58
C TYR A 131 23.04 34.17 3.43
N ASP A 132 24.11 34.97 3.32
CA ASP A 132 24.27 35.91 2.21
C ASP A 132 24.37 35.17 0.86
N GLU A 133 25.11 34.06 0.80
CA GLU A 133 25.19 33.20 -0.39
C GLU A 133 23.82 32.64 -0.79
N ALA A 134 23.05 32.12 0.18
CA ALA A 134 21.71 31.59 -0.06
C ALA A 134 20.74 32.66 -0.58
N ARG A 135 20.86 33.89 -0.08
CA ARG A 135 20.07 35.04 -0.53
C ARG A 135 20.41 35.47 -1.94
N LEU A 136 21.70 35.53 -2.29
CA LEU A 136 22.12 35.80 -3.67
C LEU A 136 21.57 34.75 -4.64
N LEU A 137 21.61 33.47 -4.25
CA LEU A 137 20.99 32.40 -5.04
C LEU A 137 19.46 32.53 -5.18
N LEU A 138 18.76 33.06 -4.16
CA LEU A 138 17.33 33.39 -4.30
C LEU A 138 17.10 34.51 -5.31
N GLU A 139 17.90 35.57 -5.24
CA GLU A 139 17.83 36.72 -6.13
C GLU A 139 18.12 36.31 -7.58
N ASP A 140 19.07 35.38 -7.77
CA ASP A 140 19.40 34.76 -9.06
C ASP A 140 18.40 33.66 -9.49
N GLU A 141 17.31 33.46 -8.74
CA GLU A 141 16.26 32.46 -8.99
C GLU A 141 16.75 30.99 -9.00
N LYS A 142 17.91 30.74 -8.42
CA LYS A 142 18.48 29.39 -8.20
C LYS A 142 17.88 28.76 -6.93
N PHE A 143 16.56 28.59 -6.95
CA PHE A 143 15.77 28.19 -5.79
C PHE A 143 16.26 26.92 -5.10
N LYS A 144 16.59 25.87 -5.88
CA LYS A 144 17.04 24.59 -5.34
C LYS A 144 18.42 24.68 -4.66
N GLU A 145 19.35 25.43 -5.24
CA GLU A 145 20.67 25.64 -4.64
C GLU A 145 20.53 26.46 -3.35
N SER A 146 19.70 27.50 -3.37
CA SER A 146 19.40 28.31 -2.19
C SER A 146 18.75 27.49 -1.06
N GLU A 147 17.75 26.68 -1.37
CA GLU A 147 17.06 25.80 -0.40
C GLU A 147 18.06 24.89 0.34
N GLN A 148 19.03 24.33 -0.38
CA GLN A 148 20.07 23.47 0.21
C GLN A 148 20.92 24.22 1.25
N ILE A 149 21.28 25.46 0.97
CA ILE A 149 22.06 26.28 1.91
C ILE A 149 21.21 26.68 3.12
N PHE A 150 19.97 27.09 2.92
CA PHE A 150 19.10 27.42 4.06
C PHE A 150 18.77 26.19 4.92
N ALA A 151 18.62 25.01 4.32
CA ALA A 151 18.46 23.76 5.07
C ALA A 151 19.68 23.46 5.94
N GLU A 152 20.90 23.70 5.42
CA GLU A 152 22.13 23.60 6.19
C GLU A 152 22.16 24.58 7.37
N ILE A 153 21.85 25.85 7.12
CA ILE A 153 21.76 26.88 8.16
C ILE A 153 20.79 26.46 9.25
N LYS A 154 19.59 26.02 8.87
CA LYS A 154 18.55 25.55 9.80
C LYS A 154 18.97 24.33 10.60
N GLN A 155 19.78 23.43 10.03
CA GLN A 155 20.33 22.29 10.75
C GLN A 155 21.34 22.72 11.83
N ILE A 156 22.15 23.75 11.56
CA ILE A 156 23.15 24.28 12.50
C ILE A 156 22.48 25.18 13.56
N ASP A 157 21.51 25.98 13.15
CA ASP A 157 20.77 26.91 13.98
C ASP A 157 19.35 27.14 13.44
N PRO A 158 18.34 26.43 14.02
CA PRO A 158 16.96 26.53 13.56
C PRO A 158 16.35 27.93 13.67
N GLY A 159 16.89 28.80 14.53
CA GLY A 159 16.37 30.15 14.76
C GLY A 159 17.12 31.24 13.98
N TYR A 160 18.02 30.86 13.07
CA TYR A 160 18.89 31.82 12.40
C TYR A 160 18.12 32.68 11.39
N GLN A 161 18.05 33.98 11.67
CA GLN A 161 17.68 35.06 10.75
C GLN A 161 16.56 34.73 9.74
N GLY A 162 15.37 34.35 10.18
CA GLY A 162 14.24 34.13 9.27
C GLY A 162 14.48 33.05 8.20
N VAL A 163 15.32 32.05 8.50
CA VAL A 163 15.63 30.93 7.61
C VAL A 163 14.35 30.23 7.14
N ASP A 164 13.34 30.12 8.00
CA ASP A 164 12.07 29.47 7.67
C ASP A 164 11.29 30.22 6.57
N GLU A 165 11.24 31.55 6.65
CA GLU A 165 10.60 32.39 5.65
C GLU A 165 11.33 32.29 4.31
N HIS A 166 12.66 32.35 4.30
CA HIS A 166 13.45 32.25 3.08
C HIS A 166 13.39 30.86 2.46
N MET A 167 13.41 29.80 3.26
CA MET A 167 13.17 28.43 2.79
C MET A 167 11.78 28.31 2.15
N LYS A 168 10.75 28.84 2.81
CA LYS A 168 9.39 28.84 2.25
C LYS A 168 9.35 29.53 0.89
N VAL A 169 10.04 30.66 0.71
CA VAL A 169 10.14 31.32 -0.60
C VAL A 169 10.83 30.42 -1.62
N SER A 170 11.98 29.83 -1.27
CA SER A 170 12.74 28.94 -2.18
C SER A 170 11.92 27.75 -2.67
N GLN A 171 11.03 27.21 -1.82
CA GLN A 171 10.21 26.04 -2.14
C GLN A 171 8.93 26.41 -2.88
N CYS A 172 8.26 27.50 -2.47
CA CYS A 172 6.95 27.87 -2.99
C CYS A 172 7.01 28.67 -4.29
N GLU A 173 7.96 29.59 -4.44
CA GLU A 173 8.05 30.47 -5.62
C GLU A 173 8.16 29.70 -6.95
N PRO A 174 9.04 28.69 -7.12
CA PRO A 174 9.11 27.94 -8.38
C PRO A 174 7.80 27.23 -8.71
N LEU A 175 7.16 26.59 -7.73
CA LEU A 175 5.86 25.94 -7.91
C LEU A 175 4.75 26.95 -8.22
N TYR A 176 4.80 28.13 -7.61
CA TYR A 176 3.82 29.19 -7.82
C TYR A 176 3.90 29.72 -9.26
N ARG A 177 5.13 29.96 -9.75
CA ARG A 177 5.37 30.40 -11.13
C ARG A 177 4.95 29.33 -12.13
N GLN A 178 5.33 28.08 -11.89
CA GLN A 178 4.92 26.94 -12.70
C GLN A 178 3.38 26.79 -12.76
N GLY A 179 2.71 26.86 -11.61
CA GLY A 179 1.25 26.79 -11.54
C GLY A 179 0.58 27.94 -12.31
N THR A 180 1.17 29.14 -12.24
CA THR A 180 0.71 30.32 -12.99
C THR A 180 0.88 30.12 -14.50
N GLU A 181 2.03 29.60 -14.93
CA GLU A 181 2.28 29.26 -16.34
C GLU A 181 1.29 28.21 -16.85
N TYR A 182 1.05 27.14 -16.09
CA TYR A 182 0.03 26.15 -16.44
C TYR A 182 -1.37 26.76 -16.55
N LEU A 183 -1.75 27.65 -15.63
CA LEU A 183 -3.04 28.33 -15.65
C LEU A 183 -3.21 29.19 -16.91
N LEU A 184 -2.18 29.95 -17.29
CA LEU A 184 -2.15 30.78 -18.50
C LEU A 184 -2.27 29.94 -19.78
N ASN A 185 -1.66 28.76 -19.81
CA ASN A 185 -1.70 27.85 -20.95
C ASN A 185 -2.95 26.94 -20.99
N GLY A 186 -3.91 27.13 -20.07
CA GLY A 186 -5.13 26.32 -20.01
C GLY A 186 -4.95 24.93 -19.39
N LEU A 187 -3.78 24.63 -18.83
CA LEU A 187 -3.43 23.37 -18.16
C LEU A 187 -3.92 23.39 -16.70
N TYR A 188 -5.23 23.47 -16.53
CA TYR A 188 -5.90 23.74 -15.25
C TYR A 188 -5.69 22.67 -14.16
N ARG A 189 -5.61 21.39 -14.52
CA ARG A 189 -5.34 20.30 -13.58
C ARG A 189 -3.89 20.34 -13.10
N SER A 190 -2.94 20.58 -14.01
CA SER A 190 -1.53 20.76 -13.66
C SER A 190 -1.31 22.01 -12.79
N ALA A 191 -1.99 23.11 -13.10
CA ALA A 191 -2.00 24.31 -12.27
C ALA A 191 -2.52 24.03 -10.86
N TYR A 192 -3.67 23.37 -10.75
CA TYR A 192 -4.26 22.95 -9.48
C TYR A 192 -3.28 22.12 -8.64
N LEU A 193 -2.62 21.12 -9.24
CA LEU A 193 -1.66 20.28 -8.52
C LEU A 193 -0.49 21.09 -7.98
N SER A 194 0.06 22.01 -8.78
CA SER A 194 1.17 22.88 -8.38
C SER A 194 0.80 23.74 -7.17
N PHE A 195 -0.34 24.44 -7.22
CA PHE A 195 -0.82 25.25 -6.10
C PHE A 195 -1.25 24.42 -4.89
N ASN A 196 -1.82 23.24 -5.11
CA ASN A 196 -2.21 22.35 -4.03
C ASN A 196 -0.99 21.82 -3.26
N THR A 197 0.12 21.50 -3.95
CA THR A 197 1.38 21.12 -3.30
C THR A 197 1.90 22.22 -2.38
N ILE A 198 1.85 23.48 -2.82
CA ILE A 198 2.22 24.64 -1.99
C ILE A 198 1.37 24.67 -0.71
N ILE A 199 0.04 24.60 -0.86
CA ILE A 199 -0.90 24.74 0.26
C ILE A 199 -0.77 23.60 1.26
N VAL A 200 -0.62 22.35 0.79
CA VAL A 200 -0.50 21.17 1.65
C VAL A 200 0.82 21.18 2.43
N ASN A 201 1.93 21.59 1.78
CA ASN A 201 3.26 21.47 2.39
C ASN A 201 3.66 22.71 3.21
N HIS A 202 3.21 23.91 2.81
CA HIS A 202 3.70 25.19 3.34
C HIS A 202 2.58 26.16 3.78
N GLY A 203 1.33 25.73 3.69
CA GLY A 203 0.17 26.60 3.88
C GLY A 203 0.03 27.60 2.73
N VAL A 204 -0.76 28.65 2.97
CA VAL A 204 -1.01 29.67 1.93
C VAL A 204 0.29 30.44 1.62
N TYR A 205 0.56 30.59 0.33
CA TYR A 205 1.64 31.42 -0.22
C TYR A 205 1.05 32.32 -1.31
N LYS A 206 1.18 33.65 -1.16
CA LYS A 206 0.49 34.63 -2.02
C LYS A 206 -1.01 34.29 -2.13
N ASP A 207 -1.56 34.32 -3.32
CA ASP A 207 -2.93 33.97 -3.72
C ASP A 207 -3.06 32.52 -4.23
N SER A 208 -2.11 31.63 -3.90
CA SER A 208 -2.13 30.20 -4.33
C SER A 208 -3.45 29.49 -4.03
N LYS A 209 -4.15 29.86 -2.96
CA LYS A 209 -5.47 29.29 -2.62
C LYS A 209 -6.52 29.66 -3.67
N ASP A 210 -6.60 30.94 -4.04
CA ASP A 210 -7.58 31.44 -5.00
C ASP A 210 -7.27 30.90 -6.39
N LEU A 211 -5.98 30.87 -6.78
CA LEU A 211 -5.54 30.30 -8.06
C LEU A 211 -5.78 28.79 -8.14
N ARG A 212 -5.58 28.04 -7.05
CA ARG A 212 -5.94 26.62 -6.98
C ARG A 212 -7.45 26.44 -7.21
N ASP A 213 -8.28 27.24 -6.55
CA ASP A 213 -9.74 27.10 -6.64
C ASP A 213 -10.25 27.52 -8.03
N GLU A 214 -9.64 28.53 -8.66
CA GLU A 214 -9.86 28.88 -10.05
C GLU A 214 -9.48 27.73 -11.00
N ALA A 215 -8.28 27.18 -10.84
CA ALA A 215 -7.78 26.07 -11.62
C ALA A 215 -8.68 24.83 -11.50
N LEU A 216 -9.15 24.53 -10.28
CA LEU A 216 -10.13 23.46 -10.05
C LEU A 216 -11.41 23.71 -10.84
N ASN A 217 -12.00 24.89 -10.72
CA ASN A 217 -13.26 25.24 -11.39
C ASN A 217 -13.15 25.16 -12.92
N LYS A 218 -12.03 25.63 -13.48
CA LYS A 218 -11.76 25.58 -14.92
C LYS A 218 -11.49 24.15 -15.40
N GLY A 219 -10.69 23.38 -14.66
CA GLY A 219 -10.32 21.99 -14.98
C GLY A 219 -11.36 20.91 -14.64
N MET A 220 -12.43 21.27 -13.92
CA MET A 220 -13.50 20.35 -13.55
C MET A 220 -14.33 19.95 -14.77
N LEU A 221 -14.59 18.64 -14.90
CA LEU A 221 -15.49 18.01 -15.85
C LEU A 221 -16.82 17.72 -15.16
N THR A 222 -17.80 18.60 -15.39
CA THR A 222 -19.18 18.41 -14.95
C THR A 222 -19.93 17.55 -15.96
N ILE A 223 -20.40 16.39 -15.52
CA ILE A 223 -21.03 15.37 -16.37
C ILE A 223 -22.52 15.35 -16.11
N SER A 224 -23.32 15.60 -17.14
CA SER A 224 -24.74 15.29 -17.12
C SER A 224 -25.00 13.87 -17.60
N MET A 225 -25.89 13.16 -16.93
CA MET A 225 -26.38 11.85 -17.39
C MET A 225 -27.45 12.06 -18.46
N GLY A 226 -27.13 11.70 -19.70
CA GLY A 226 -28.07 11.54 -20.79
C GLY A 226 -28.74 10.16 -20.75
N ALA A 227 -29.44 9.80 -21.83
CA ALA A 227 -30.19 8.56 -21.89
C ALA A 227 -29.26 7.33 -22.04
N ILE A 228 -29.51 6.31 -21.21
CA ILE A 228 -29.03 4.95 -21.47
C ILE A 228 -30.14 4.18 -22.17
N LYS A 229 -29.91 3.78 -23.42
CA LYS A 229 -30.86 2.96 -24.18
C LYS A 229 -30.76 1.50 -23.74
N ASN A 230 -31.89 0.80 -23.71
CA ASN A 230 -31.95 -0.64 -23.46
C ASN A 230 -32.44 -1.35 -24.72
N ASN A 231 -31.54 -2.08 -25.39
CA ASN A 231 -31.88 -2.85 -26.59
C ASN A 231 -32.14 -4.34 -26.25
N THR A 232 -32.49 -4.63 -25.00
CA THR A 232 -32.61 -5.99 -24.46
C THR A 232 -33.98 -6.20 -23.83
N ASN A 233 -34.31 -7.46 -23.55
CA ASN A 233 -35.56 -7.83 -22.89
C ASN A 233 -35.47 -7.78 -21.35
N ILE A 234 -34.32 -7.43 -20.78
CA ILE A 234 -34.17 -7.29 -19.33
C ILE A 234 -34.70 -5.91 -18.93
N ALA A 235 -35.87 -5.90 -18.28
CA ALA A 235 -36.48 -4.68 -17.74
C ALA A 235 -35.51 -3.94 -16.81
N ASP A 236 -35.60 -2.61 -16.79
CA ASP A 236 -34.82 -1.71 -15.91
C ASP A 236 -33.29 -1.78 -16.04
N ALA A 237 -32.72 -2.57 -16.95
CA ALA A 237 -31.26 -2.71 -17.12
C ALA A 237 -30.56 -1.36 -17.30
N ALA A 238 -31.14 -0.47 -18.12
CA ALA A 238 -30.63 0.88 -18.31
C ALA A 238 -30.68 1.72 -17.02
N THR A 239 -31.81 1.70 -16.30
CA THR A 239 -32.02 2.46 -15.06
C THR A 239 -31.06 2.01 -13.95
N ILE A 240 -30.92 0.70 -13.77
CA ILE A 240 -30.01 0.11 -12.77
C ILE A 240 -28.56 0.47 -13.10
N LEU A 241 -28.17 0.34 -14.36
CA LEU A 241 -26.82 0.66 -14.79
C LEU A 241 -26.51 2.16 -14.66
N GLN A 242 -27.46 3.03 -15.01
CA GLN A 242 -27.33 4.47 -14.81
C GLN A 242 -27.10 4.81 -13.32
N SER A 243 -27.91 4.25 -12.43
CA SER A 243 -27.77 4.45 -10.98
C SER A 243 -26.39 4.02 -10.49
N LYS A 244 -25.94 2.81 -10.85
CA LYS A 244 -24.61 2.30 -10.48
C LYS A 244 -23.47 3.15 -11.05
N ILE A 245 -23.57 3.63 -12.29
CA ILE A 245 -22.57 4.54 -12.88
C ILE A 245 -22.51 5.85 -12.10
N VAL A 246 -23.66 6.45 -11.77
CA VAL A 246 -23.71 7.69 -10.98
C VAL A 246 -23.08 7.48 -9.60
N THR A 247 -23.40 6.38 -8.91
CA THR A 247 -22.78 6.02 -7.63
C THR A 247 -21.26 5.88 -7.77
N GLN A 248 -20.79 5.08 -8.74
CA GLN A 248 -19.36 4.85 -8.94
C GLN A 248 -18.60 6.14 -9.31
N LEU A 249 -19.21 7.04 -10.08
CA LEU A 249 -18.64 8.36 -10.39
C LEU A 249 -18.62 9.28 -9.17
N GLY A 250 -19.65 9.24 -8.32
CA GLY A 250 -19.74 10.02 -7.08
C GLY A 250 -18.75 9.56 -6.00
N GLU A 251 -18.35 8.29 -6.02
CA GLU A 251 -17.37 7.71 -5.11
C GLU A 251 -15.91 7.95 -5.55
N LEU A 252 -15.68 8.50 -6.75
CA LEU A 252 -14.35 8.82 -7.23
C LEU A 252 -13.69 9.88 -6.35
N ARG A 253 -12.48 9.58 -5.87
CA ARG A 253 -11.59 10.55 -5.24
C ARG A 253 -10.85 11.38 -6.29
N ASN A 254 -11.60 12.04 -7.17
CA ASN A 254 -11.07 12.91 -8.22
C ASN A 254 -11.76 14.27 -8.15
N PRO A 255 -11.05 15.35 -7.76
CA PRO A 255 -11.67 16.67 -7.58
C PRO A 255 -12.16 17.27 -8.91
N PHE A 256 -11.70 16.76 -10.05
CA PHE A 256 -12.06 17.26 -11.37
C PHE A 256 -13.26 16.55 -11.99
N ILE A 257 -13.95 15.65 -11.28
CA ILE A 257 -15.12 14.95 -11.83
C ILE A 257 -16.32 15.20 -10.93
N LYS A 258 -17.41 15.66 -11.52
CA LYS A 258 -18.66 15.87 -10.80
C LYS A 258 -19.86 15.54 -11.66
N VAL A 259 -20.74 14.67 -11.18
CA VAL A 259 -22.03 14.41 -11.84
C VAL A 259 -23.00 15.53 -11.45
N VAL A 260 -23.71 16.08 -12.44
CA VAL A 260 -24.72 17.13 -12.25
C VAL A 260 -26.04 16.72 -12.91
N GLU A 261 -27.16 17.08 -12.29
CA GLU A 261 -28.48 16.89 -12.89
C GLU A 261 -28.79 18.00 -13.90
N ILE A 262 -29.21 17.62 -15.12
CA ILE A 262 -29.98 18.52 -15.97
C ILE A 262 -31.37 18.56 -15.33
N LYS A 263 -31.84 19.73 -14.88
CA LYS A 263 -33.14 19.88 -14.19
C LYS A 263 -34.22 19.03 -14.85
N GLY A 264 -34.63 17.96 -14.16
CA GLY A 264 -35.59 16.99 -14.68
C GLY A 264 -35.75 15.64 -13.93
N ASN A 265 -35.16 15.44 -12.74
CA ASN A 265 -35.66 14.53 -11.67
C ASN A 265 -34.59 14.37 -10.58
N ARG A 266 -34.97 14.62 -9.33
CA ARG A 266 -34.11 14.66 -8.14
C ARG A 266 -33.62 13.27 -7.70
N ILE A 267 -32.31 13.09 -7.55
CA ILE A 267 -31.70 12.12 -6.64
C ILE A 267 -31.16 12.88 -5.42
N PRO A 268 -31.55 12.51 -4.19
CA PRO A 268 -30.96 13.11 -3.00
C PRO A 268 -29.57 12.51 -2.77
N VAL A 269 -28.51 13.19 -3.23
CA VAL A 269 -27.13 12.82 -2.84
C VAL A 269 -26.81 13.54 -1.53
N ALA A 270 -26.96 12.80 -0.43
CA ALA A 270 -26.51 13.21 0.89
C ALA A 270 -25.00 12.89 1.03
N SER A 271 -24.14 13.84 0.68
CA SER A 271 -22.81 14.00 1.30
C SER A 271 -22.06 15.18 0.67
N ALA A 272 -21.91 16.27 1.44
CA ALA A 272 -20.64 16.95 1.66
C ALA A 272 -20.91 18.26 2.41
N SER A 273 -20.68 18.24 3.71
CA SER A 273 -20.41 19.44 4.49
C SER A 273 -19.15 20.09 3.95
N ILE A 274 -19.30 21.07 3.07
CA ILE A 274 -18.28 22.06 2.78
C ILE A 274 -19.00 23.41 2.78
N SER A 275 -18.61 24.22 3.76
CA SER A 275 -18.96 25.63 4.00
C SER A 275 -19.53 26.37 2.79
N GLU A 276 -20.77 26.84 2.96
CA GLU A 276 -21.40 27.88 2.15
C GLU A 276 -20.56 29.15 2.18
N VAL A 277 -20.15 29.65 1.00
CA VAL A 277 -20.31 31.05 0.60
C VAL A 277 -20.55 31.10 -0.92
N SER A 278 -21.84 31.25 -1.26
CA SER A 278 -22.40 31.96 -2.41
C SER A 278 -21.79 31.76 -3.80
N SER A 279 -22.45 30.93 -4.59
CA SER A 279 -23.08 31.38 -5.85
C SER A 279 -24.05 30.30 -6.29
N ASN A 280 -25.33 30.65 -6.38
CA ASN A 280 -26.39 29.84 -7.00
C ASN A 280 -26.19 29.75 -8.53
N LYS A 281 -24.94 29.67 -9.01
CA LYS A 281 -24.58 29.33 -10.38
C LYS A 281 -24.79 27.83 -10.52
N MET A 282 -25.92 27.49 -11.13
CA MET A 282 -26.18 26.15 -11.64
C MET A 282 -24.90 25.65 -12.34
N LEU A 283 -24.29 24.58 -11.85
CA LEU A 283 -23.12 23.98 -12.50
C LEU A 283 -23.57 23.48 -13.87
N VAL A 284 -23.19 24.22 -14.92
CA VAL A 284 -23.48 23.83 -16.31
C VAL A 284 -22.69 22.56 -16.62
N ALA A 285 -23.34 21.55 -17.19
CA ALA A 285 -22.68 20.34 -17.64
C ALA A 285 -21.74 20.66 -18.81
N LYS A 286 -20.46 20.32 -18.67
CA LYS A 286 -19.44 20.42 -19.73
C LYS A 286 -19.41 19.18 -20.62
N ALA A 287 -19.97 18.06 -20.15
CA ALA A 287 -20.10 16.85 -20.93
C ALA A 287 -21.42 16.11 -20.69
N SER A 288 -21.90 15.42 -21.72
CA SER A 288 -23.09 14.56 -21.68
C SER A 288 -22.70 13.09 -21.85
N PHE A 289 -23.08 12.26 -20.88
CA PHE A 289 -22.88 10.82 -20.91
C PHE A 289 -24.09 10.12 -21.52
N ASN A 290 -23.89 9.33 -22.58
CA ASN A 290 -24.95 8.53 -23.20
C ASN A 290 -24.48 7.09 -23.35
N GLY A 291 -25.40 6.13 -23.20
CA GLY A 291 -25.06 4.71 -23.21
C GLY A 291 -26.09 3.85 -23.94
N THR A 292 -25.72 2.61 -24.21
CA THR A 292 -26.65 1.59 -24.71
C THR A 292 -26.27 0.23 -24.15
N VAL A 293 -27.22 -0.42 -23.50
CA VAL A 293 -27.14 -1.85 -23.20
C VAL A 293 -27.46 -2.59 -24.49
N VAL A 294 -26.41 -3.07 -25.17
CA VAL A 294 -26.50 -3.69 -26.49
C VAL A 294 -27.02 -5.11 -26.37
N ARG A 295 -26.50 -5.87 -25.41
CA ARG A 295 -26.88 -7.24 -25.11
C ARG A 295 -26.89 -7.44 -23.61
N TYR A 296 -27.87 -8.17 -23.11
CA TYR A 296 -27.95 -8.62 -21.73
C TYR A 296 -28.59 -9.99 -21.74
N THR A 297 -27.78 -11.03 -21.57
CA THR A 297 -28.25 -12.41 -21.55
C THR A 297 -28.03 -13.02 -20.18
N THR A 298 -29.05 -13.68 -19.68
CA THR A 298 -29.00 -14.50 -18.48
C THR A 298 -29.24 -15.96 -18.85
N SER A 299 -28.50 -16.85 -18.22
CA SER A 299 -28.67 -18.28 -18.35
C SER A 299 -28.70 -18.89 -16.96
N GLU A 300 -29.88 -19.35 -16.55
CA GLU A 300 -30.00 -20.25 -15.42
C GLU A 300 -29.82 -21.69 -15.90
N GLY A 301 -28.70 -22.31 -15.54
CA GLY A 301 -28.47 -23.70 -15.90
C GLY A 301 -29.42 -24.63 -15.16
N LYS A 302 -29.87 -25.66 -15.87
CA LYS A 302 -30.57 -26.78 -15.22
C LYS A 302 -29.54 -27.67 -14.54
N GLU A 303 -29.93 -28.28 -13.41
CA GLU A 303 -29.13 -29.34 -12.81
C GLU A 303 -29.00 -30.50 -13.78
N LYS A 304 -27.77 -30.79 -14.18
CA LYS A 304 -27.44 -32.03 -14.90
C LYS A 304 -27.09 -33.08 -13.87
N ARG A 305 -27.76 -34.22 -13.93
CA ARG A 305 -27.53 -35.36 -13.05
C ARG A 305 -26.99 -36.49 -13.89
N GLU A 306 -25.80 -36.95 -13.55
CA GLU A 306 -25.16 -38.09 -14.18
C GLU A 306 -25.04 -39.22 -13.16
N GLU A 307 -25.60 -40.38 -13.48
CA GLU A 307 -25.38 -41.58 -12.69
C GLU A 307 -23.97 -42.11 -12.97
N LYS A 308 -23.19 -42.28 -11.91
CA LYS A 308 -21.87 -42.90 -11.94
C LYS A 308 -21.91 -44.23 -11.22
N ARG A 309 -21.24 -45.21 -11.82
CA ARG A 309 -21.03 -46.52 -11.22
C ARG A 309 -19.86 -46.44 -10.25
N GLY A 310 -19.93 -47.24 -9.20
CA GLY A 310 -18.87 -47.36 -8.22
C GLY A 310 -19.08 -48.59 -7.34
N TYR A 311 -18.27 -48.67 -6.29
CA TYR A 311 -18.32 -49.75 -5.33
C TYR A 311 -18.35 -49.19 -3.91
N MET A 312 -19.07 -49.88 -3.01
CA MET A 312 -18.96 -49.64 -1.58
C MET A 312 -18.05 -50.70 -0.96
N LYS A 313 -16.96 -50.25 -0.35
CA LYS A 313 -16.00 -51.10 0.37
C LYS A 313 -16.57 -51.52 1.72
N GLU A 314 -16.63 -52.81 1.98
CA GLU A 314 -16.95 -53.39 3.27
C GLU A 314 -15.76 -54.22 3.77
N GLU A 315 -15.28 -53.93 4.98
CA GLU A 315 -14.24 -54.73 5.62
C GLU A 315 -14.91 -55.74 6.56
N VAL A 316 -14.76 -57.03 6.25
CA VAL A 316 -15.31 -58.13 7.04
C VAL A 316 -14.15 -58.84 7.73
N VAL A 317 -14.25 -59.01 9.05
CA VAL A 317 -13.27 -59.80 9.80
C VAL A 317 -13.68 -61.26 9.72
N ARG A 318 -12.87 -62.08 9.07
CA ARG A 318 -13.04 -63.54 9.01
C ARG A 318 -11.97 -64.19 9.86
N LYS A 319 -12.39 -65.05 10.80
CA LYS A 319 -11.46 -65.88 11.56
C LYS A 319 -11.01 -67.05 10.71
N ASP A 320 -9.70 -67.21 10.56
CA ASP A 320 -9.10 -68.34 9.85
C ASP A 320 -9.45 -69.63 10.59
N LYS A 321 -9.97 -70.63 9.85
CA LYS A 321 -10.49 -71.87 10.44
C LYS A 321 -9.37 -72.80 10.93
N ASP A 322 -8.14 -72.62 10.43
CA ASP A 322 -7.01 -73.50 10.73
C ASP A 322 -6.06 -72.88 11.77
N THR A 323 -5.92 -71.54 11.81
CA THR A 323 -5.01 -70.85 12.76
C THR A 323 -5.71 -70.07 13.86
N GLY A 324 -7.02 -69.78 13.72
CA GLY A 324 -7.79 -68.98 14.68
C GLY A 324 -7.49 -67.48 14.65
N GLU A 325 -6.65 -67.00 13.74
CA GLU A 325 -6.33 -65.57 13.59
C GLU A 325 -7.42 -64.81 12.84
N GLU A 326 -7.64 -63.54 13.20
CA GLU A 326 -8.58 -62.65 12.53
C GLU A 326 -7.96 -62.04 11.27
N LYS A 327 -8.51 -62.37 10.10
CA LYS A 327 -8.10 -61.82 8.81
C LYS A 327 -9.14 -60.83 8.30
N LYS A 328 -8.70 -59.64 7.92
CA LYS A 328 -9.56 -58.65 7.26
C LYS A 328 -9.72 -59.02 5.78
N GLU A 329 -10.95 -59.30 5.38
CA GLU A 329 -11.37 -59.54 4.00
C GLU A 329 -12.13 -58.31 3.52
N VAL A 330 -11.77 -57.76 2.35
CA VAL A 330 -12.48 -56.62 1.75
C VAL A 330 -13.48 -57.15 0.73
N LYS A 331 -14.74 -56.75 0.88
CA LYS A 331 -15.81 -57.00 -0.09
C LYS A 331 -16.24 -55.70 -0.74
N TYR A 332 -16.55 -55.75 -2.03
CA TYR A 332 -17.01 -54.60 -2.79
C TYR A 332 -18.43 -54.84 -3.28
N HIS A 333 -19.33 -53.93 -2.94
CA HIS A 333 -20.72 -53.99 -3.38
C HIS A 333 -20.95 -53.01 -4.51
N LYS A 334 -21.51 -53.48 -5.63
CA LYS A 334 -21.86 -52.62 -6.77
C LYS A 334 -22.91 -51.61 -6.36
N ILE A 335 -22.60 -50.33 -6.55
CA ILE A 335 -23.51 -49.23 -6.24
C ILE A 335 -23.54 -48.23 -7.39
N VAL A 336 -24.46 -47.27 -7.27
CA VAL A 336 -24.47 -46.04 -8.06
C VAL A 336 -24.36 -44.84 -7.13
N TYR A 337 -23.76 -43.76 -7.62
CA TYR A 337 -23.81 -42.44 -7.00
C TYR A 337 -24.08 -41.40 -8.09
N LEU A 338 -24.64 -40.25 -7.71
CA LEU A 338 -24.95 -39.20 -8.67
C LEU A 338 -23.86 -38.15 -8.67
N VAL A 339 -23.45 -37.68 -9.84
CA VAL A 339 -22.70 -36.44 -10.00
C VAL A 339 -23.67 -35.39 -10.53
N VAL A 340 -23.83 -34.31 -9.78
CA VAL A 340 -24.71 -33.20 -10.10
C VAL A 340 -23.88 -31.99 -10.46
N SER A 341 -24.19 -31.35 -11.59
CA SER A 341 -23.57 -30.09 -12.01
C SER A 341 -24.60 -29.04 -12.39
N LYS A 342 -24.38 -27.78 -12.00
CA LYS A 342 -25.18 -26.61 -12.40
C LYS A 342 -24.24 -25.43 -12.66
N GLU A 343 -24.52 -24.66 -13.71
CA GLU A 343 -23.80 -23.44 -14.05
C GLU A 343 -24.81 -22.33 -14.34
N ASN A 344 -24.64 -21.17 -13.72
CA ASN A 344 -25.37 -19.96 -14.07
C ASN A 344 -24.41 -18.99 -14.74
N ASN A 345 -24.86 -18.29 -15.78
CA ASN A 345 -24.04 -17.31 -16.50
C ASN A 345 -24.84 -16.04 -16.81
N VAL A 346 -24.17 -14.90 -16.76
CA VAL A 346 -24.71 -13.59 -17.12
C VAL A 346 -23.69 -12.83 -17.96
N ASN A 347 -24.13 -12.31 -19.10
CA ASN A 347 -23.32 -11.46 -19.98
C ASN A 347 -24.02 -10.12 -20.25
N ILE A 348 -23.26 -9.03 -20.15
CA ILE A 348 -23.68 -7.69 -20.59
C ILE A 348 -22.68 -7.17 -21.62
N THR A 349 -23.18 -6.72 -22.77
CA THR A 349 -22.46 -5.88 -23.73
C THR A 349 -22.94 -4.45 -23.55
N PHE A 350 -22.03 -3.54 -23.23
CA PHE A 350 -22.34 -2.13 -23.01
C PHE A 350 -21.43 -1.24 -23.87
N GLN A 351 -22.05 -0.23 -24.48
CA GLN A 351 -21.34 0.82 -25.21
C GLN A 351 -21.76 2.18 -24.67
N TYR A 352 -20.82 3.12 -24.62
CA TYR A 352 -21.11 4.48 -24.17
C TYR A 352 -20.20 5.51 -24.82
N GLN A 353 -20.63 6.77 -24.73
CA GLN A 353 -19.86 7.93 -25.09
C GLN A 353 -20.07 9.06 -24.08
N LEU A 354 -19.00 9.78 -23.81
CA LEU A 354 -18.98 11.05 -23.09
C LEU A 354 -18.63 12.14 -24.11
N THR A 355 -19.55 13.07 -24.33
CA THR A 355 -19.44 14.08 -25.40
C THR A 355 -19.38 15.48 -24.79
N SER A 356 -18.47 16.33 -25.25
CA SER A 356 -18.41 17.74 -24.86
C SER A 356 -19.70 18.46 -25.25
N THR A 357 -20.31 19.21 -24.33
CA THR A 357 -21.51 20.00 -24.61
C THR A 357 -21.20 21.28 -25.39
N GLU A 358 -19.95 21.73 -25.38
CA GLU A 358 -19.50 22.93 -26.08
C GLU A 358 -19.09 22.63 -27.52
N THR A 359 -18.31 21.57 -27.73
CA THR A 359 -17.69 21.27 -29.03
C THR A 359 -18.31 20.08 -29.76
N ASN A 360 -19.19 19.32 -29.11
CA ASN A 360 -19.69 18.03 -29.58
C ASN A 360 -18.60 16.96 -29.83
N ALA A 361 -17.36 17.19 -29.40
CA ALA A 361 -16.29 16.22 -29.52
C ALA A 361 -16.50 15.04 -28.54
N VAL A 362 -16.16 13.82 -28.99
CA VAL A 362 -16.15 12.63 -28.12
C VAL A 362 -14.91 12.70 -27.23
N LEU A 363 -15.14 12.80 -25.91
CA LEU A 363 -14.09 12.87 -24.91
C LEU A 363 -13.63 11.48 -24.48
N VAL A 364 -14.59 10.58 -24.26
CA VAL A 364 -14.37 9.19 -23.86
C VAL A 364 -15.42 8.32 -24.52
N SER A 365 -15.04 7.17 -25.06
CA SER A 365 -15.99 6.14 -25.49
C SER A 365 -15.38 4.75 -25.31
N ASP A 366 -16.21 3.74 -25.13
CA ASP A 366 -15.81 2.33 -25.12
C ASP A 366 -17.02 1.46 -25.47
N ALA A 367 -16.75 0.27 -25.98
CA ALA A 367 -17.75 -0.79 -26.21
C ALA A 367 -17.14 -2.12 -25.78
N PHE A 368 -17.78 -2.78 -24.82
CA PHE A 368 -17.18 -3.94 -24.17
C PHE A 368 -18.18 -4.94 -23.64
N ASP A 369 -17.70 -6.16 -23.43
CA ASP A 369 -18.42 -7.28 -22.84
C ASP A 369 -17.93 -7.56 -21.41
N VAL A 370 -18.87 -7.88 -20.53
CA VAL A 370 -18.59 -8.44 -19.20
C VAL A 370 -19.40 -9.72 -19.04
N ASN A 371 -18.72 -10.83 -18.76
CA ASN A 371 -19.32 -12.13 -18.55
C ASN A 371 -18.99 -12.64 -17.13
N LEU A 372 -20.00 -13.08 -16.39
CA LEU A 372 -19.84 -13.72 -15.07
C LEU A 372 -20.58 -15.05 -15.05
N SER A 373 -19.85 -16.11 -14.73
CA SER A 373 -20.42 -17.43 -14.46
C SER A 373 -20.10 -17.89 -13.05
N ASP A 374 -20.97 -18.74 -12.51
CA ASP A 374 -20.71 -19.50 -11.30
C ASP A 374 -21.21 -20.94 -11.49
N GLN A 375 -20.44 -21.91 -10.99
CA GLN A 375 -20.72 -23.32 -11.22
C GLN A 375 -20.46 -24.17 -9.97
N ALA A 376 -21.26 -25.21 -9.80
CA ALA A 376 -21.05 -26.26 -8.81
C ALA A 376 -21.08 -27.62 -9.49
N SER A 377 -20.19 -28.52 -9.05
CA SER A 377 -20.17 -29.93 -9.43
C SER A 377 -19.87 -30.76 -8.19
N TYR A 378 -20.79 -31.63 -7.80
CA TYR A 378 -20.70 -32.39 -6.55
C TYR A 378 -21.31 -33.79 -6.67
N ALA A 379 -20.88 -34.70 -5.80
CA ALA A 379 -21.41 -36.06 -5.74
C ALA A 379 -22.46 -36.21 -4.63
N ILE A 380 -23.50 -36.97 -4.92
CA ILE A 380 -24.53 -37.43 -3.97
C ILE A 380 -24.43 -38.95 -3.88
N PHE A 381 -24.21 -39.43 -2.66
CA PHE A 381 -24.26 -40.84 -2.32
C PHE A 381 -24.98 -40.97 -0.97
N GLU A 382 -25.97 -41.86 -0.91
CA GLU A 382 -26.82 -42.06 0.27
C GLU A 382 -26.15 -42.94 1.33
N GLY A 383 -25.18 -43.77 0.93
CA GLY A 383 -24.42 -44.63 1.84
C GLY A 383 -23.24 -43.94 2.52
N ASP A 384 -22.41 -44.73 3.20
CA ASP A 384 -21.19 -44.24 3.85
C ASP A 384 -20.17 -43.78 2.81
N LYS A 385 -20.06 -42.45 2.66
CA LYS A 385 -19.16 -41.78 1.71
C LYS A 385 -17.69 -42.17 1.88
N SER A 386 -17.26 -42.55 3.09
CA SER A 386 -15.88 -42.97 3.34
C SER A 386 -15.54 -44.32 2.72
N LYS A 387 -16.58 -45.12 2.44
CA LYS A 387 -16.49 -46.44 1.84
C LYS A 387 -16.76 -46.43 0.33
N LEU A 388 -17.13 -45.29 -0.25
CA LEU A 388 -17.41 -45.15 -1.67
C LEU A 388 -16.10 -45.13 -2.47
N ILE A 389 -16.00 -45.98 -3.48
CA ILE A 389 -14.85 -46.09 -4.38
C ILE A 389 -15.33 -45.96 -5.82
N PRO A 390 -14.66 -45.15 -6.65
CA PRO A 390 -15.04 -45.01 -8.06
C PRO A 390 -14.74 -46.30 -8.82
N GLY A 391 -15.49 -46.56 -9.89
CA GLY A 391 -15.26 -47.75 -10.70
C GLY A 391 -16.28 -47.90 -11.82
N TYR A 392 -16.24 -49.05 -12.45
CA TYR A 392 -17.21 -49.45 -13.46
C TYR A 392 -17.63 -50.89 -13.20
N TRP A 393 -18.91 -51.17 -13.42
CA TRP A 393 -19.42 -52.53 -13.54
C TRP A 393 -20.33 -52.58 -14.76
N GLU A 394 -20.43 -53.71 -15.45
CA GLU A 394 -21.31 -53.87 -16.63
C GLU A 394 -22.75 -54.20 -16.21
N PHE A 395 -22.90 -55.17 -15.30
CA PHE A 395 -24.18 -55.65 -14.76
C PHE A 395 -24.23 -55.47 -13.24
N ALA A 396 -25.39 -55.07 -12.71
CA ALA A 396 -25.58 -54.80 -11.29
C ALA A 396 -25.72 -56.09 -10.44
N ASP A 397 -26.25 -57.15 -11.04
CA ASP A 397 -26.68 -58.39 -10.40
C ASP A 397 -25.73 -59.57 -10.61
N LYS A 398 -24.76 -59.45 -11.52
CA LYS A 398 -23.78 -60.49 -11.84
C LYS A 398 -22.43 -59.91 -12.18
N ASP A 399 -21.38 -60.70 -12.01
CA ASP A 399 -20.02 -60.31 -12.33
C ASP A 399 -19.75 -60.33 -13.84
N SER A 400 -18.99 -59.35 -14.30
CA SER A 400 -18.49 -59.27 -15.67
C SER A 400 -16.97 -59.11 -15.67
N PRO A 401 -16.27 -59.73 -16.64
CA PRO A 401 -14.85 -59.43 -16.88
C PRO A 401 -14.54 -57.95 -17.17
N LYS A 402 -15.56 -57.13 -17.48
CA LYS A 402 -15.41 -55.67 -17.69
C LYS A 402 -15.50 -54.86 -16.41
N ASP A 403 -15.83 -55.48 -15.28
CA ASP A 403 -15.94 -54.82 -13.98
C ASP A 403 -14.54 -54.37 -13.51
N ARG A 404 -14.41 -53.10 -13.11
CA ARG A 404 -13.16 -52.50 -12.66
C ARG A 404 -13.39 -51.61 -11.45
N ILE A 405 -12.64 -51.88 -10.39
CA ILE A 405 -12.54 -50.98 -9.22
C ILE A 405 -11.36 -50.04 -9.47
N ASP A 406 -11.56 -48.73 -9.30
CA ASP A 406 -10.50 -47.73 -9.47
C ASP A 406 -9.96 -47.30 -8.09
N GLU A 407 -8.97 -48.04 -7.60
CA GLU A 407 -8.30 -47.75 -6.33
C GLU A 407 -7.13 -46.77 -6.48
N SER A 408 -6.98 -46.14 -7.65
CA SER A 408 -5.91 -45.17 -7.84
C SER A 408 -6.08 -44.00 -6.87
N ALA A 409 -4.98 -43.56 -6.26
CA ALA A 409 -5.00 -42.42 -5.35
C ALA A 409 -5.49 -41.13 -6.03
N SER A 410 -5.42 -41.02 -7.36
CA SER A 410 -6.02 -39.93 -8.14
C SER A 410 -7.55 -40.01 -8.18
N ALA A 411 -8.11 -41.18 -8.47
CA ALA A 411 -9.56 -41.35 -8.59
C ALA A 411 -10.25 -41.19 -7.23
N ASP A 412 -9.67 -41.77 -6.17
CA ASP A 412 -10.15 -41.60 -4.79
C ASP A 412 -10.18 -40.11 -4.38
N ARG A 413 -9.11 -39.37 -4.66
CA ARG A 413 -9.05 -37.92 -4.38
C ARG A 413 -10.10 -37.14 -5.17
N ALA A 414 -10.27 -37.42 -6.46
CA ALA A 414 -11.25 -36.74 -7.30
C ALA A 414 -12.69 -36.97 -6.78
N LEU A 415 -13.02 -38.22 -6.41
CA LEU A 415 -14.31 -38.54 -5.81
C LEU A 415 -14.52 -37.83 -4.48
N LYS A 416 -13.52 -37.85 -3.59
CA LYS A 416 -13.58 -37.13 -2.30
C LYS A 416 -13.78 -35.63 -2.47
N GLN A 417 -13.13 -35.01 -3.46
CA GLN A 417 -13.36 -33.61 -3.82
C GLN A 417 -14.81 -33.36 -4.23
N LEU A 418 -15.40 -34.22 -5.07
CA LEU A 418 -16.81 -34.10 -5.46
C LEU A 418 -17.76 -34.30 -4.27
N LEU A 419 -17.49 -35.24 -3.38
CA LEU A 419 -18.31 -35.49 -2.19
C LEU A 419 -18.28 -34.34 -1.18
N ALA A 420 -17.17 -33.60 -1.14
CA ALA A 420 -16.94 -32.44 -0.27
C ALA A 420 -17.21 -31.09 -0.95
N ALA A 421 -17.48 -31.06 -2.25
CA ALA A 421 -17.66 -29.83 -3.02
C ALA A 421 -18.86 -29.00 -2.53
N ASN A 422 -18.72 -27.67 -2.58
CA ASN A 422 -19.82 -26.75 -2.33
C ASN A 422 -20.91 -26.95 -3.39
N ARG A 423 -22.17 -26.98 -2.94
CA ARG A 423 -23.35 -27.24 -3.77
C ARG A 423 -24.04 -25.96 -4.21
N ASN A 424 -23.68 -24.83 -3.60
CA ASN A 424 -24.32 -23.55 -3.84
C ASN A 424 -23.76 -22.91 -5.12
N VAL A 425 -24.67 -22.60 -6.05
CA VAL A 425 -24.39 -21.75 -7.22
C VAL A 425 -25.07 -20.41 -6.99
N LYS A 426 -24.34 -19.32 -7.18
CA LYS A 426 -24.90 -17.96 -7.16
C LYS A 426 -26.12 -17.89 -8.07
N THR A 427 -27.17 -17.25 -7.57
CA THR A 427 -28.38 -17.05 -8.37
C THR A 427 -28.08 -16.13 -9.55
N VAL A 428 -28.87 -16.24 -10.62
CA VAL A 428 -28.79 -15.31 -11.76
C VAL A 428 -28.93 -13.87 -11.28
N SER A 429 -29.82 -13.57 -10.33
CA SER A 429 -29.99 -12.22 -9.78
C SER A 429 -28.72 -11.69 -9.09
N THR A 430 -28.02 -12.54 -8.33
CA THR A 430 -26.73 -12.18 -7.72
C THR A 430 -25.69 -11.85 -8.79
N LEU A 431 -25.56 -12.71 -9.81
CA LEU A 431 -24.64 -12.49 -10.92
C LEU A 431 -25.01 -11.25 -11.74
N GLN A 432 -26.30 -10.95 -11.91
CA GLN A 432 -26.81 -9.73 -12.56
C GLN A 432 -26.39 -8.45 -11.82
N SER A 433 -26.47 -8.43 -10.48
CA SER A 433 -25.97 -7.29 -9.71
C SER A 433 -24.46 -7.13 -9.90
N GLU A 434 -23.70 -8.21 -9.70
CA GLU A 434 -22.24 -8.19 -9.79
C GLU A 434 -21.73 -7.77 -11.18
N VAL A 435 -22.35 -8.27 -12.25
CA VAL A 435 -21.94 -7.90 -13.61
C VAL A 435 -22.23 -6.42 -13.88
N THR A 436 -23.35 -5.89 -13.38
CA THR A 436 -23.72 -4.48 -13.56
C THR A 436 -22.78 -3.57 -12.77
N ASP A 437 -22.37 -3.99 -11.56
CA ASP A 437 -21.34 -3.29 -10.77
C ASP A 437 -20.01 -3.23 -11.51
N ARG A 438 -19.58 -4.32 -12.14
CA ARG A 438 -18.34 -4.35 -12.95
C ARG A 438 -18.41 -3.44 -14.16
N VAL A 439 -19.56 -3.39 -14.85
CA VAL A 439 -19.76 -2.47 -15.98
C VAL A 439 -19.65 -1.01 -15.49
N ALA A 440 -20.35 -0.66 -14.41
CA ALA A 440 -20.33 0.69 -13.85
C ALA A 440 -18.93 1.10 -13.38
N GLN A 441 -18.20 0.21 -12.70
CA GLN A 441 -16.83 0.44 -12.25
C GLN A 441 -15.89 0.69 -13.44
N ARG A 442 -15.99 -0.11 -14.51
CA ARG A 442 -15.17 0.06 -15.71
C ARG A 442 -15.44 1.41 -16.39
N VAL A 443 -16.71 1.82 -16.49
CA VAL A 443 -17.08 3.15 -17.03
C VAL A 443 -16.48 4.26 -16.17
N ALA A 444 -16.67 4.21 -14.85
CA ALA A 444 -16.16 5.22 -13.94
C ALA A 444 -14.62 5.32 -13.99
N GLN A 445 -13.92 4.19 -14.07
CA GLN A 445 -12.46 4.16 -14.21
C GLN A 445 -11.98 4.79 -15.52
N LYS A 446 -12.64 4.49 -16.64
CA LYS A 446 -12.30 5.10 -17.94
C LYS A 446 -12.51 6.61 -17.93
N ILE A 447 -13.60 7.10 -17.35
CA ILE A 447 -13.85 8.53 -17.17
C ILE A 447 -12.83 9.14 -16.21
N ASN A 448 -12.46 8.44 -15.14
CA ASN A 448 -11.46 8.90 -14.18
C ASN A 448 -10.06 9.10 -14.79
N GLN A 449 -9.71 8.27 -15.77
CA GLN A 449 -8.43 8.34 -16.49
C GLN A 449 -8.39 9.44 -17.55
N TYR A 450 -9.53 10.01 -17.93
CA TYR A 450 -9.57 11.10 -18.90
C TYR A 450 -8.83 12.33 -18.37
N ASN A 451 -7.77 12.74 -19.06
CA ASN A 451 -7.04 13.98 -18.81
C ASN A 451 -6.99 14.82 -20.10
N PRO A 452 -7.64 16.00 -20.14
CA PRO A 452 -7.61 16.86 -21.33
C PRO A 452 -6.22 17.42 -21.65
N GLU A 453 -5.27 17.33 -20.72
CA GLU A 453 -3.91 17.90 -20.86
C GLU A 453 -2.89 16.93 -21.47
N ASN A 454 -3.24 15.65 -21.62
CA ASN A 454 -2.33 14.62 -22.14
C ASN A 454 -2.62 14.27 -23.62
N GLN A 455 -3.31 15.15 -24.36
CA GLN A 455 -3.74 14.90 -25.74
C GLN A 455 -2.75 15.45 -26.76
#